data_AF-A0A9X3K6Y8-F1
#
_entry.id   AF-A0A9X3K6Y8-F1
#
_cell.length_a   1.000
_cell.length_b   1.000
_cell.length_c   1.000
_cell.angle_alpha   90.00
_cell.angle_beta   90.00
_cell.angle_gamma   90.00
#
_symmetry.space_group_name_H-M   'P 1'
#
loop_
_entity.id
_entity.type
_entity.pdbx_description
1 polymer ?
#
loop_
_entity_poly.entity_id
_entity_poly.type
_entity_poly.pdbx_seq_one_letter_code
_entity_poly.pdbx_strand_id
1 'polypeptide(L)' 'MHAHFLKKLQTTQFYELRIKTRNEYRIIIFAIDHLNFTESSKAVCLVGFQKKSTKDYKKAIKRAEKALEQYLE' A
#
# COMPACT_ATOMS: atom_id res chain seq x y z
N MET A 1 -12.79 -8.85 -8.93
CA MET A 1 -11.44 -8.54 -8.43
C MET A 1 -11.26 -9.15 -7.05
N HIS A 2 -10.21 -9.92 -6.78
CA HIS A 2 -10.04 -10.61 -5.49
C HIS A 2 -9.71 -9.61 -4.37
N ALA A 3 -10.75 -8.99 -3.77
CA ALA A 3 -10.67 -8.07 -2.64
C ALA A 3 -9.96 -8.66 -1.39
N HIS A 4 -9.69 -9.96 -1.42
CA HIS A 4 -8.90 -10.66 -0.41
C HIS A 4 -7.42 -10.25 -0.39
N PHE A 5 -6.85 -9.84 -1.53
CA PHE A 5 -5.41 -9.55 -1.63
C PHE A 5 -5.12 -8.07 -1.74
N LEU A 6 -5.96 -7.30 -2.41
CA LEU A 6 -5.73 -5.87 -2.61
C LEU A 6 -6.92 -5.05 -2.12
N LYS A 7 -6.65 -3.97 -1.37
CA LYS A 7 -7.70 -3.04 -0.91
C LYS A 7 -7.21 -1.60 -0.95
N LYS A 8 -8.04 -0.68 -1.44
CA LYS A 8 -7.76 0.76 -1.37
C LYS A 8 -7.81 1.26 0.07
N LEU A 9 -6.80 2.00 0.50
CA LEU A 9 -6.80 2.65 1.81
C LEU A 9 -7.67 3.92 1.73
N GLN A 10 -8.67 4.01 2.61
CA GLN A 10 -9.57 5.16 2.65
C GLN A 10 -8.78 6.45 2.86
N THR A 11 -9.25 7.54 2.24
CA THR A 11 -8.67 8.90 2.34
C THR A 11 -7.19 9.00 1.95
N THR A 12 -6.66 8.06 1.14
CA THR A 12 -5.30 8.11 0.61
C THR A 12 -5.26 7.65 -0.85
N GLN A 13 -4.16 7.93 -1.54
CA GLN A 13 -3.87 7.41 -2.88
C GLN A 13 -3.29 5.99 -2.88
N PHE A 14 -3.08 5.41 -1.70
CA PHE A 14 -2.41 4.12 -1.57
C PHE A 14 -3.38 2.94 -1.58
N TYR A 15 -2.85 1.81 -1.99
CA TYR A 15 -3.47 0.49 -1.90
C TYR A 15 -2.69 -0.36 -0.91
N GLU A 16 -3.36 -1.28 -0.22
CA GLU A 16 -2.71 -2.31 0.59
C GLU A 16 -2.75 -3.65 -0.15
N LEU A 17 -1.60 -4.30 -0.23
CA LEU A 17 -1.48 -5.72 -0.56
C LEU A 17 -1.41 -6.54 0.73
N ARG A 18 -2.24 -7.58 0.80
CA ARG A 18 -2.43 -8.45 1.95
C ARG A 18 -1.72 -9.77 1.72
N ILE A 19 -0.65 -10.01 2.47
CA ILE A 19 0.10 -11.26 2.39
C ILE A 19 -0.44 -12.20 3.46
N LYS A 20 -1.09 -13.27 3.03
CA LYS A 20 -1.56 -14.33 3.93
C LYS A 20 -0.37 -15.20 4.33
N THR A 21 0.23 -14.88 5.48
CA THR A 21 1.22 -15.74 6.14
C THR A 21 0.78 -15.96 7.58
N ARG A 22 1.56 -16.72 8.37
CA ARG A 22 1.34 -16.87 9.82
C ARG A 22 1.25 -15.51 10.54
N ASN A 23 1.95 -14.51 10.01
CA ASN A 23 1.90 -13.12 10.47
C ASN A 23 1.14 -12.26 9.43
N GLU A 24 0.28 -11.35 9.88
CA GLU A 24 -0.46 -10.44 8.98
C GLU A 24 0.45 -9.36 8.37
N TYR A 25 1.20 -9.69 7.32
CA TYR A 25 1.98 -8.70 6.58
C TYR A 25 1.13 -7.93 5.58
N ARG A 26 1.44 -6.64 5.45
CA ARG A 26 0.82 -5.69 4.54
C ARG A 26 1.90 -4.92 3.80
N ILE A 27 1.67 -4.67 2.53
CA ILE A 27 2.52 -3.79 1.73
C ILE A 27 1.68 -2.62 1.25
N ILE A 28 2.17 -1.40 1.45
CA ILE A 28 1.58 -0.19 0.87
C ILE A 28 2.12 -0.04 -0.56
N ILE A 29 1.20 0.09 -1.50
CA ILE A 29 1.46 0.17 -2.94
C ILE A 29 0.85 1.46 -3.49
N PHE A 30 1.53 2.07 -4.44
CA PHE A 30 1.05 3.21 -5.22
C PHE A 30 0.95 2.83 -6.70
N ALA A 31 -0.16 3.17 -7.35
CA ALA A 31 -0.35 3.01 -8.78
C ALA A 31 0.21 4.26 -9.48
N ILE A 32 1.17 4.06 -10.38
CA ILE A 32 1.98 5.16 -10.96
C ILE A 32 1.29 5.76 -12.18
N ASP A 33 0.68 4.90 -13.00
CA ASP A 33 0.19 5.24 -14.33
C ASP A 33 -1.33 5.42 -14.40
N HIS A 34 -2.06 5.03 -13.34
CA HIS A 34 -3.51 5.16 -13.32
C HIS A 34 -4.10 5.32 -11.91
N LEU A 35 -5.18 6.11 -11.79
CA LEU A 35 -5.89 6.34 -10.52
C LEU A 35 -6.59 5.08 -9.99
N ASN A 36 -7.16 4.30 -10.91
CA ASN A 36 -7.71 2.98 -10.62
C ASN A 36 -6.61 1.93 -10.74
N PHE A 37 -6.30 1.25 -9.64
CA PHE A 37 -5.31 0.18 -9.62
C PHE A 37 -5.64 -0.95 -10.59
N THR A 38 -6.92 -1.23 -10.83
CA THR A 38 -7.36 -2.29 -11.77
C THR A 38 -6.90 -2.03 -13.20
N GLU A 39 -6.76 -0.75 -13.55
CA GLU A 39 -6.39 -0.28 -14.89
C GLU A 39 -4.91 0.15 -14.93
N SER A 40 -4.21 0.08 -13.80
CA SER A 40 -2.80 0.40 -13.68
C SER A 40 -1.94 -0.76 -14.17
N SER A 41 -0.99 -0.48 -15.06
CA SER A 41 0.01 -1.45 -15.51
C SER A 41 1.31 -1.34 -14.73
N LYS A 42 1.51 -0.22 -14.01
CA LYS A 42 2.72 0.06 -13.24
C LYS A 42 2.37 0.48 -11.83
N ALA A 43 2.87 -0.28 -10.86
CA ALA A 43 2.72 0.03 -9.45
C ALA A 43 4.07 -0.12 -8.72
N VAL A 44 4.28 0.71 -7.69
CA VAL A 44 5.46 0.67 -6.83
C VAL A 44 5.08 0.20 -5.43
N CYS A 45 5.85 -0.76 -4.91
CA CYS A 45 5.75 -1.20 -3.51
C CYS A 45 6.61 -0.28 -2.64
N LEU A 46 5.99 0.46 -1.73
CA LEU A 46 6.66 1.49 -0.94
C LEU A 46 7.11 0.95 0.42
N VAL A 47 6.19 0.39 1.20
CA VAL A 47 6.47 0.00 2.60
C VAL A 47 5.78 -1.30 2.95
N GLY A 48 6.57 -2.31 3.35
CA GLY A 48 6.10 -3.53 4.00
C GLY A 48 6.07 -3.37 5.53
N PHE A 49 4.99 -3.82 6.17
CA PHE A 49 4.87 -3.83 7.62
C PHE A 49 4.04 -5.02 8.12
N GLN A 50 4.31 -5.46 9.35
CA GLN A 50 3.46 -6.42 10.03
C GLN A 50 2.33 -5.65 10.74
N LYS A 51 1.08 -5.98 10.40
CA LYS A 51 -0.08 -5.40 11.06
C LYS A 51 -0.25 -6.03 12.44
N LYS A 52 0.01 -5.27 13.50
CA LYS A 52 -0.29 -5.64 14.89
C LYS A 52 -1.49 -4.85 15.42
N SER A 53 -1.63 -3.60 14.98
CA SER A 53 -2.66 -2.65 15.41
C SER A 53 -2.99 -1.62 14.32
N THR A 54 -4.02 -0.80 14.53
CA THR A 54 -4.34 0.34 13.65
C THR A 54 -3.29 1.45 13.66
N LYS A 55 -2.47 1.55 14.72
CA LYS A 55 -1.36 2.52 14.81
C LYS A 55 -0.26 2.22 13.79
N ASP A 56 -0.08 0.95 13.43
CA ASP A 56 0.94 0.54 12.46
C ASP A 56 0.62 1.05 11.06
N TYR A 57 -0.67 1.13 10.68
CA TYR A 57 -1.08 1.76 9.43
C TYR A 57 -0.67 3.22 9.36
N LYS A 58 -0.93 4.01 10.41
CA LYS A 58 -0.57 5.44 10.42
C LYS A 58 0.95 5.63 10.24
N LYS A 59 1.76 4.78 10.89
CA LYS A 59 3.23 4.81 10.74
C LYS A 59 3.66 4.39 9.34
N ALA A 60 3.06 3.33 8.79
CA ALA A 60 3.39 2.83 7.47
C ALA A 60 3.01 3.82 6.35
N ILE A 61 1.84 4.46 6.45
CA ILE A 61 1.38 5.47 5.49
C ILE A 61 2.35 6.65 5.47
N LYS A 62 2.72 7.20 6.63
CA LYS A 62 3.72 8.30 6.68
C LYS A 62 5.06 7.93 6.06
N ARG A 63 5.51 6.68 6.27
CA ARG A 63 6.74 6.18 5.63
C ARG A 63 6.57 6.02 4.12
N ALA A 64 5.39 5.61 3.66
CA ALA A 64 5.08 5.47 2.24
C ALA A 64 4.97 6.82 1.54
N GLU A 65 4.39 7.84 2.19
CA GLU A 65 4.39 9.23 1.70
C GLU A 65 5.82 9.72 1.47
N LYS A 66 6.68 9.59 2.48
CA LYS A 66 8.10 9.96 2.37
C LYS A 66 8.84 9.17 1.28
N ALA A 67 8.59 7.86 1.19
CA ALA A 67 9.21 7.02 0.16
C ALA A 67 8.74 7.39 -1.26
N LEU A 68 7.49 7.84 -1.39
CA LEU A 68 6.94 8.29 -2.65
C LEU A 68 7.48 9.67 -3.04
N GLU A 69 7.63 10.60 -2.09
CA GLU A 69 8.30 11.89 -2.31
C GLU A 69 9.71 11.66 -2.87
N GLN A 70 10.50 10.79 -2.23
CA GLN A 70 11.86 10.43 -2.69
C GLN A 70 11.90 9.70 -4.03
N TYR A 71 10.80 9.04 -4.44
CA TYR A 71 10.71 8.37 -5.73
C TYR A 71 10.37 9.35 -6.87
N LEU A 72 9.73 10.48 -6.54
CA LEU A 72 9.30 11.49 -7.51
C LEU A 72 10.32 12.64 -7.65
N GLU A 73 11.24 12.79 -6.70
CA GLU A 73 12.46 13.60 -6.83
C GLU A 73 13.42 13.03 -7.89
#